data_AF-A0A7C4URB4-F1
#
_entry.id   AF-A0A7C4URB4-F1
#
_cell.length_a   1.000
_cell.length_b   1.000
_cell.length_c   1.000
_cell.angle_alpha   90.00
_cell.angle_beta   90.00
_cell.angle_gamma   90.00
#
_symmetry.space_group_name_H-M   'P 1'
#
loop_
_entity.id
_entity.type
_entity.pdbx_description
1 polymer ?
#
loop_
_entity_poly.entity_id
_entity_poly.type
_entity_poly.pdbx_seq_one_letter_code
_entity_poly.pdbx_strand_id
1 'polypeptide(L)' 'MLKPIRWNTFVRDLFVIQIGFLLYGLALALVIRANLGTTTWLVFEIALADIFKITIGQMTVYVGFSVLILA' A
#
# COMPACT_ATOMS: atom_id res chain seq x y z
N MET A 1 -9.00 2.64 -23.61
CA MET A 1 -10.06 1.61 -23.74
C MET A 1 -10.15 0.82 -22.44
N LEU A 2 -11.26 0.90 -21.72
CA LEU A 2 -11.49 0.12 -20.51
C LEU A 2 -11.84 -1.32 -20.93
N LYS A 3 -11.03 -2.30 -20.52
CA LYS A 3 -11.31 -3.72 -20.79
C LYS A 3 -12.56 -4.14 -19.97
N PRO A 4 -13.47 -4.94 -20.56
CA PRO A 4 -14.64 -5.43 -19.82
C PRO A 4 -14.22 -6.35 -18.67
N ILE A 5 -14.89 -6.20 -17.52
CA ILE A 5 -14.63 -6.99 -16.31
C ILE A 5 -15.00 -8.46 -16.57
N ARG A 6 -14.03 -9.35 -16.36
CA ARG A 6 -14.23 -10.80 -16.42
C ARG A 6 -14.82 -11.30 -15.11
N TRP A 7 -16.13 -11.14 -14.94
CA TRP A 7 -16.84 -11.52 -13.70
C TRP A 7 -16.60 -12.97 -13.25
N ASN A 8 -16.34 -13.89 -14.18
CA ASN A 8 -16.07 -15.30 -13.86
C ASN A 8 -14.72 -15.53 -13.13
N THR A 9 -13.73 -14.66 -13.31
CA THR A 9 -12.44 -14.73 -12.58
C THR A 9 -12.34 -13.70 -11.47
N PHE A 10 -13.24 -12.71 -11.45
CA PHE A 10 -13.19 -11.58 -10.54
C PHE A 10 -13.07 -11.99 -9.07
N VAL A 11 -13.88 -12.96 -8.60
CA VAL A 11 -13.83 -13.40 -7.19
C VAL A 11 -12.47 -14.00 -6.85
N ARG A 12 -11.93 -14.86 -7.74
CA ARG A 12 -10.60 -15.46 -7.56
C ARG A 12 -9.52 -14.39 -7.54
N ASP A 13 -9.54 -13.50 -8.53
CA ASP A 13 -8.54 -12.45 -8.68
C ASP A 13 -8.60 -11.47 -7.50
N LEU A 14 -9.81 -11.21 -6.96
CA LEU A 14 -10.01 -10.42 -5.75
C LEU A 14 -9.47 -11.11 -4.50
N PHE A 15 -9.61 -12.44 -4.35
CA PHE A 15 -8.97 -13.16 -3.25
C PHE A 15 -7.44 -13.16 -3.37
N VAL A 16 -6.91 -13.39 -4.57
CA VAL A 16 -5.46 -13.43 -4.82
C VAL A 16 -4.83 -12.07 -4.53
N ILE A 17 -5.47 -10.96 -4.91
CA ILE A 17 -4.93 -9.62 -4.62
C ILE A 17 -4.93 -9.31 -3.12
N GLN A 18 -5.90 -9.79 -2.33
CA GLN A 18 -5.86 -9.62 -0.88
C GLN A 18 -4.65 -10.34 -0.25
N ILE A 19 -4.32 -11.54 -0.73
CA ILE A 19 -3.11 -12.26 -0.30
C ILE A 19 -1.86 -11.46 -0.70
N GLY A 20 -1.84 -10.91 -1.91
CA GLY A 20 -0.76 -10.02 -2.36
C GLY A 20 -0.57 -8.81 -1.45
N PHE A 21 -1.67 -8.13 -1.07
CA PHE A 21 -1.63 -6.99 -0.15
C PHE A 21 -1.16 -7.39 1.25
N LEU A 22 -1.57 -8.55 1.75
CA LEU A 22 -1.09 -9.07 3.03
C LEU A 22 0.44 -9.28 2.99
N LEU A 23 0.95 -9.96 1.96
CA LEU A 23 2.39 -10.21 1.81
C LEU A 23 3.18 -8.90 1.66
N TYR A 24 2.66 -7.95 0.91
CA TYR A 24 3.26 -6.62 0.76
C TYR A 24 3.32 -5.86 2.10
N GLY A 25 2.22 -5.83 2.85
CA GLY A 25 2.18 -5.21 4.18
C GLY A 25 3.13 -5.88 5.18
N LEU A 26 3.22 -7.22 5.15
CA LEU A 26 4.17 -7.97 5.97
C LEU A 26 5.62 -7.61 5.63
N ALA A 27 5.97 -7.55 4.34
CA ALA A 27 7.30 -7.17 3.89
C ALA A 27 7.66 -5.75 4.38
N LEU A 28 6.74 -4.79 4.25
CA LEU A 28 6.91 -3.44 4.77
C LEU A 28 7.15 -3.42 6.28
N ALA A 29 6.31 -4.11 7.05
CA ALA A 29 6.44 -4.17 8.50
C ALA A 29 7.79 -4.77 8.93
N LEU A 30 8.27 -5.81 8.24
CA LEU A 30 9.59 -6.41 8.50
C LEU A 30 10.72 -5.44 8.20
N VAL A 31 10.69 -4.76 7.06
CA VAL A 31 11.70 -3.77 6.66
C VAL A 31 11.78 -2.63 7.68
N ILE A 32 10.62 -2.09 8.08
CA ILE A 32 10.52 -1.01 9.05
C ILE A 32 11.04 -1.45 10.42
N ARG A 33 10.63 -2.65 10.88
CA ARG A 33 11.06 -3.18 12.17
C ARG A 33 12.55 -3.52 12.21
N ALA A 34 13.12 -3.92 11.08
CA ALA A 34 14.55 -4.22 10.97
C ALA A 34 15.43 -2.96 10.99
N ASN A 35 14.86 -1.74 10.98
CA ASN A 35 15.58 -0.47 10.87
C ASN A 35 16.59 -0.46 9.69
N LEU A 36 16.33 -1.28 8.67
CA LEU A 36 17.08 -1.24 7.42
C LEU A 36 16.73 0.09 6.77
N GLY A 37 17.74 0.87 6.38
CA GLY A 37 17.52 2.13 5.66
C GLY A 37 16.52 1.88 4.53
N THR A 38 15.39 2.59 4.58
CA THR A 38 14.29 2.38 3.64
C THR A 38 14.35 3.38 2.50
N THR A 39 13.49 3.22 1.49
CA THR A 39 13.40 4.19 0.39
C THR A 39 12.92 5.55 0.92
N THR A 40 13.37 6.64 0.29
CA THR A 40 12.97 8.01 0.68
C THR A 40 11.46 8.20 0.74
N TRP A 41 10.74 7.52 -0.16
CA TRP A 41 9.27 7.51 -0.19
C TRP A 41 8.66 6.86 1.07
N LEU A 42 9.18 5.70 1.48
CA LEU A 42 8.67 5.01 2.65
C LEU A 42 8.97 5.80 3.94
N VAL A 43 10.15 6.44 4.04
CA VAL A 43 10.47 7.32 5.17
C VAL A 43 9.47 8.48 5.29
N PHE A 44 9.08 9.08 4.17
CA PHE A 44 8.06 10.13 4.13
C PHE A 44 6.70 9.63 4.66
N GLU A 45 6.25 8.47 4.19
CA GLU A 45 5.00 7.86 4.66
C GLU A 45 5.05 7.51 6.16
N ILE A 46 6.18 7.00 6.65
CA ILE A 46 6.38 6.69 8.08
C ILE A 46 6.30 7.98 8.91
N ALA A 47 6.99 9.04 8.49
CA ALA A 47 7.01 10.31 9.20
C ALA A 47 5.61 10.92 9.27
N LEU A 48 4.87 10.92 8.16
CA LEU A 48 3.49 11.37 8.14
C LEU A 48 2.60 10.49 9.02
N ALA A 49 2.75 9.16 8.94
CA ALA A 49 1.97 8.23 9.76
C ALA A 49 2.16 8.50 11.26
N ASP A 50 3.38 8.82 11.69
CA ASP A 50 3.67 9.16 13.09
C ASP A 50 3.11 10.54 13.49
N ILE A 51 3.12 11.54 12.60
CA ILE A 51 2.52 12.86 12.84
C ILE A 51 1.00 12.76 12.99
N PHE A 52 0.35 12.06 12.05
CA PHE A 52 -1.12 11.91 12.03
C PHE A 52 -1.63 10.80 12.96
N LYS A 53 -0.72 10.06 13.62
CA LYS A 53 -1.04 8.94 14.53
C LYS A 53 -1.94 7.88 13.87
N ILE A 54 -1.67 7.59 12.60
CA ILE A 54 -2.37 6.54 11.83
C ILE A 54 -1.41 5.41 11.48
N THR A 55 -1.94 4.29 11.01
CA THR A 55 -1.09 3.18 10.57
C THR A 55 -0.38 3.51 9.26
N ILE A 56 0.82 2.94 9.06
CA ILE A 56 1.59 3.12 7.82
C ILE A 56 0.79 2.69 6.60
N GLY A 57 0.03 1.59 6.70
CA GLY A 57 -0.85 1.13 5.62
C GLY A 57 -1.92 2.15 5.24
N GLN A 58 -2.54 2.83 6.22
CA GLN A 58 -3.48 3.92 5.94
C GLN A 58 -2.76 5.09 5.25
N MET A 59 -1.56 5.44 5.72
CA MET A 59 -0.79 6.54 5.14
C MET A 59 -0.39 6.26 3.68
N THR A 60 0.04 5.04 3.36
CA THR A 60 0.34 4.62 1.98
C THR A 60 -0.88 4.78 1.06
N VAL A 61 -2.09 4.47 1.55
CA VAL A 61 -3.33 4.69 0.78
C VAL A 61 -3.59 6.19 0.58
N TYR A 62 -3.47 7.01 1.63
CA TYR A 62 -3.71 8.46 1.53
C TYR A 62 -2.71 9.16 0.61
N VAL A 63 -1.43 8.82 0.72
CA VAL A 63 -0.37 9.37 -0.13
C VAL A 63 -0.58 8.94 -1.58
N GLY A 64 -0.85 7.65 -1.83
CA GLY A 64 -1.15 7.16 -3.18
C GLY A 64 -2.36 7.86 -3.80
N PHE A 65 -3.44 8.01 -3.03
CA PHE A 65 -4.64 8.73 -3.48
C PHE A 65 -4.35 10.22 -3.76
N SER A 66 -3.58 10.87 -2.89
CA SER A 66 -3.20 12.29 -3.06
C SER A 66 -2.36 12.48 -4.34
N VAL A 67 -1.39 11.60 -4.59
CA VAL A 67 -0.58 11.63 -5.81
C VAL A 67 -1.46 11.47 -7.05
N LEU A 68 -2.40 10.52 -7.05
CA LEU A 68 -3.29 10.30 -8.19
C LEU A 68 -4.23 11.48 -8.49
N ILE A 69 -4.58 12.27 -7.47
CA ILE A 69 -5.39 13.49 -7.64
C ILE A 69 -4.56 14.66 -8.13
N LEU A 70 -3.32 14.77 -7.65
CA LEU A 70 -2.45 15.91 -7.93
C LEU A 70 -1.63 15.75 -9.21
N ALA A 71 -1.51 14.53 -9.74
CA ALA A 71 -0.80 14.20 -10.98
C ALA A 71 -1.65 14.47 -12.23
#